data_AF-A0A954K0Z2-F1
#
_entry.id   AF-A0A954K0Z2-F1
#
_cell.length_a   1.000
_cell.length_b   1.000
_cell.length_c   1.000
_cell.angle_alpha   90.00
_cell.angle_beta   90.00
_cell.angle_gamma   90.00
#
_symmetry.space_group_name_H-M   'P 1'
#
loop_
_entity.id
_entity.type
_entity.pdbx_description
1 polymer ?
#
loop_
_entity_poly.entity_id
_entity_poly.type
_entity_poly.pdbx_seq_one_letter_code
_entity_poly.pdbx_strand_id
1 'polypeptide(L)'
;PAIRGFLSPLISKGYKQPDGLNSMKVVVDGGPLSLSALMQFGALNEDKRGMEILFYLVQSGNAFGNLNDRPLGQFPKYTDEFVIQKPTVIETVRRVQRFLIEHGDAMVETGILSR
;
A
#
# COMPACT_ATOMS: atom_id res chain seq x y z
N PRO A 1 12.26 7.94 11.52
CA PRO A 1 10.91 8.57 11.52
C PRO A 1 9.79 7.54 11.70
N ALA A 2 8.79 7.83 12.54
CA ALA A 2 7.69 6.91 12.89
C ALA A 2 6.93 6.36 11.66
N ILE A 3 6.86 7.11 10.55
CA ILE A 3 6.15 6.68 9.33
C ILE A 3 6.76 5.43 8.66
N ARG A 4 8.07 5.21 8.81
CA ARG A 4 8.77 4.10 8.15
C ARG A 4 8.21 2.72 8.55
N GLY A 5 7.75 2.57 9.79
CA GLY A 5 7.12 1.34 10.26
C GLY A 5 5.80 1.04 9.55
N PHE A 6 5.01 2.07 9.24
CA PHE A 6 3.77 1.96 8.48
C PHE A 6 4.02 1.75 6.97
N LEU A 7 5.18 2.16 6.46
CA LEU A 7 5.53 1.98 5.05
C LEU A 7 6.03 0.58 4.69
N SER A 8 6.27 -0.29 5.68
CA SER A 8 6.77 -1.65 5.49
C SER A 8 6.12 -2.43 4.33
N PRO A 9 4.78 -2.50 4.18
CA PRO A 9 4.18 -3.30 3.13
C PRO A 9 4.26 -2.66 1.74
N LEU A 10 4.82 -1.45 1.64
CA LEU A 10 5.02 -0.71 0.39
C LEU A 10 6.49 -0.77 -0.05
N ILE A 11 7.42 -0.58 0.89
CA ILE A 11 8.85 -0.39 0.59
C ILE A 11 9.67 -1.68 0.70
N SER A 12 9.12 -2.74 1.31
CA SER A 12 9.81 -4.02 1.43
C SER A 12 9.83 -4.77 0.10
N LYS A 13 10.82 -5.65 -0.08
CA LYS A 13 10.90 -6.53 -1.24
C LYS A 13 9.72 -7.53 -1.23
N GLY A 14 8.97 -7.57 -2.33
CA GLY A 14 7.90 -8.54 -2.55
C GLY A 14 7.74 -8.86 -4.04
N TYR A 15 7.21 -10.04 -4.34
CA TYR A 15 7.05 -10.58 -5.68
C TYR A 15 5.67 -10.27 -6.28
N LYS A 16 4.70 -9.84 -5.47
CA LYS A 16 3.40 -9.39 -5.98
C LYS A 16 3.44 -7.90 -6.29
N GLN A 17 3.04 -7.53 -7.51
CA GLN A 17 2.99 -6.15 -7.99
C GLN A 17 1.60 -5.84 -8.54
N PRO A 18 1.04 -4.64 -8.31
CA PRO A 18 -0.22 -4.25 -8.94
C PRO A 18 -0.04 -4.19 -10.46
N ASP A 19 -1.02 -4.71 -11.19
CA ASP A 19 -0.97 -4.92 -12.63
C ASP A 19 -2.32 -4.55 -13.26
N GLY A 20 -2.61 -3.25 -13.34
CA GLY A 20 -3.89 -2.74 -13.83
C GLY A 20 -4.98 -2.62 -12.75
N LEU A 21 -6.23 -2.43 -13.19
CA LEU A 21 -7.39 -2.23 -12.31
C LEU A 21 -7.75 -3.54 -11.60
N ASN A 22 -7.38 -3.66 -10.32
CA ASN A 22 -7.75 -4.76 -9.42
C ASN A 22 -7.00 -6.09 -9.59
N SER A 23 -5.87 -6.13 -10.30
CA SER A 23 -5.04 -7.33 -10.45
C SER A 23 -3.66 -7.17 -9.83
N MET A 24 -3.13 -8.27 -9.28
CA MET A 24 -1.74 -8.39 -8.86
C MET A 24 -1.06 -9.44 -9.75
N LYS A 25 0.11 -9.12 -10.29
CA LYS A 25 0.98 -10.09 -10.98
C LYS A 25 2.10 -10.55 -10.07
N VAL A 26 2.58 -11.77 -10.30
CA VAL A 26 3.83 -12.27 -9.69
C VAL A 26 4.98 -11.94 -10.64
N VAL A 27 6.02 -11.29 -10.12
CA VAL A 27 7.26 -10.98 -10.85
C VAL A 27 8.40 -11.86 -10.37
N VAL A 28 9.38 -12.11 -11.25
CA VAL A 28 10.58 -12.91 -10.93
C VAL A 28 11.49 -12.16 -9.95
N ASP A 29 11.73 -10.89 -10.24
CA ASP A 29 12.55 -10.01 -9.40
C ASP A 29 11.67 -9.20 -8.46
N GLY A 30 11.53 -9.69 -7.22
CA GLY A 30 10.78 -8.98 -6.20
C GLY A 30 11.38 -7.60 -5.88
N GLY A 31 10.53 -6.65 -5.49
CA GLY A 31 10.92 -5.27 -5.20
C GLY A 31 9.89 -4.53 -4.36
N PRO A 32 10.11 -3.26 -4.02
CA PRO A 32 9.07 -2.40 -3.46
C PRO A 32 7.91 -2.24 -4.44
N LEU A 33 6.74 -1.81 -3.93
CA LEU A 33 5.60 -1.48 -4.76
C LEU A 33 5.91 -0.29 -5.67
N SER A 34 5.30 -0.31 -6.85
CA SER A 34 5.43 0.74 -7.86
C SER A 34 4.54 1.92 -7.53
N LEU A 35 5.09 3.14 -7.52
CA LEU A 35 4.31 4.35 -7.31
C LEU A 35 3.29 4.54 -8.43
N SER A 36 3.70 4.39 -9.69
CA SER A 36 2.78 4.52 -10.82
C SER A 36 1.68 3.46 -10.78
N ALA A 37 1.99 2.24 -10.35
CA ALA A 37 0.99 1.20 -10.18
C ALA A 37 -0.01 1.54 -9.06
N LEU A 38 0.45 2.08 -7.92
CA LEU A 38 -0.44 2.56 -6.85
C LEU A 38 -1.39 3.67 -7.32
N MET A 39 -0.89 4.60 -8.14
CA MET A 39 -1.70 5.65 -8.77
C MET A 39 -2.75 5.06 -9.72
N GLN A 40 -2.34 4.18 -10.63
CA GLN A 40 -3.25 3.53 -11.59
C GLN A 40 -4.33 2.69 -10.91
N PHE A 41 -3.99 2.06 -9.78
CA PHE A 41 -4.93 1.30 -8.95
C PHE A 41 -5.94 2.20 -8.21
N GLY A 42 -5.69 3.52 -8.17
CA GLY A 42 -6.50 4.49 -7.44
C GLY A 42 -6.20 4.56 -5.94
N ALA A 43 -5.15 3.89 -5.46
CA ALA A 43 -4.78 3.87 -4.04
C ALA A 43 -4.36 5.26 -3.51
N LEU A 44 -3.94 6.15 -4.41
CA LEU A 44 -3.49 7.50 -4.08
C LEU A 44 -4.54 8.58 -4.38
N ASN A 45 -5.79 8.20 -4.70
CA ASN A 45 -6.87 9.18 -4.81
C ASN A 45 -7.21 9.73 -3.42
N GLU A 46 -7.27 11.06 -3.27
CA GLU A 46 -7.56 11.75 -2.00
C GLU A 46 -9.03 11.70 -1.59
N ASP A 47 -9.65 10.52 -1.72
CA ASP A 47 -11.01 10.25 -1.33
C ASP A 47 -11.08 8.97 -0.46
N LYS A 48 -12.27 8.70 0.06
CA LYS A 48 -12.52 7.52 0.90
C LYS A 48 -12.16 6.22 0.18
N ARG A 49 -12.43 6.14 -1.12
CA ARG A 49 -12.21 4.94 -1.93
C ARG A 49 -10.73 4.68 -2.12
N GLY A 50 -9.92 5.69 -2.40
CA GLY A 50 -8.47 5.55 -2.53
C GLY A 50 -7.83 5.08 -1.23
N MET A 51 -8.28 5.61 -0.09
CA MET A 51 -7.84 5.15 1.23
C MET A 51 -8.19 3.67 1.48
N GLU A 52 -9.41 3.26 1.16
CA GLU A 52 -9.84 1.86 1.28
C GLU A 52 -9.02 0.94 0.36
N ILE A 53 -8.81 1.35 -0.89
CA ILE A 53 -7.97 0.62 -1.85
C ILE A 53 -6.57 0.44 -1.30
N LEU A 54 -5.93 1.51 -0.80
CA LEU A 54 -4.60 1.44 -0.21
C LEU A 54 -4.58 0.47 0.98
N PHE A 55 -5.56 0.58 1.88
CA PHE A 55 -5.67 -0.28 3.04
C PHE A 55 -5.76 -1.76 2.66
N TYR A 56 -6.59 -2.13 1.69
CA TYR A 56 -6.79 -3.52 1.28
C TYR A 56 -5.62 -4.06 0.47
N LEU A 57 -5.09 -3.27 -0.46
CA LEU A 57 -4.01 -3.67 -1.37
C LEU A 57 -2.76 -4.12 -0.61
N VAL A 58 -2.45 -3.49 0.52
CA VAL A 58 -1.23 -3.79 1.28
C VAL A 58 -1.36 -5.01 2.20
N GLN A 59 -2.54 -5.58 2.36
CA GLN A 59 -2.77 -6.73 3.25
C GLN A 59 -2.25 -8.03 2.65
N SER A 60 -1.68 -8.87 3.52
CA SER A 60 -1.29 -10.24 3.15
C SER A 60 -2.48 -11.13 2.75
N GLY A 61 -3.65 -10.84 3.31
CA GLY A 61 -4.92 -11.50 3.02
C GLY A 61 -6.09 -10.65 3.51
N ASN A 62 -7.19 -10.64 2.75
CA ASN A 62 -8.45 -9.99 3.10
C ASN A 62 -9.63 -10.76 2.45
N ALA A 63 -10.85 -10.24 2.55
CA ALA A 63 -12.04 -10.83 1.94
C ALA A 63 -11.95 -11.00 0.40
N PHE A 64 -11.02 -10.31 -0.26
CA PHE A 64 -10.75 -10.36 -1.70
C PHE A 64 -9.56 -11.27 -2.06
N GLY A 65 -8.98 -11.99 -1.08
CA GLY A 65 -7.88 -12.93 -1.26
C GLY A 65 -6.52 -12.43 -0.79
N ASN A 66 -5.45 -13.08 -1.26
CA ASN A 66 -4.06 -12.79 -0.85
C ASN A 66 -3.42 -11.79 -1.82
N LEU A 67 -3.46 -10.50 -1.49
CA LEU A 67 -3.06 -9.43 -2.41
C LEU A 67 -1.57 -9.09 -2.34
N ASN A 68 -0.99 -8.97 -1.14
CA ASN A 68 0.41 -8.59 -0.95
C ASN A 68 1.22 -9.72 -0.27
N ASP A 69 2.51 -9.80 -0.56
CA ASP A 69 3.43 -10.77 0.05
C ASP A 69 4.49 -10.10 0.94
N ARG A 70 4.40 -8.78 1.13
CA ARG A 70 5.30 -7.98 1.97
C ARG A 70 4.89 -8.01 3.44
N PRO A 71 5.85 -7.87 4.38
CA PRO A 71 5.55 -7.75 5.79
C PRO A 71 4.77 -6.46 6.08
N LEU A 72 3.71 -6.59 6.87
CA LEU A 72 2.82 -5.47 7.23
C LEU A 72 3.50 -4.43 8.13
N GLY A 73 4.52 -4.83 8.90
CA GLY A 73 5.19 -3.95 9.85
C GLY A 73 4.21 -3.40 10.89
N GLN A 74 4.16 -2.06 11.02
CA GLN A 74 3.22 -1.37 11.90
C GLN A 74 1.92 -0.96 11.20
N PHE A 75 1.77 -1.22 9.89
CA PHE A 75 0.56 -0.86 9.16
C PHE A 75 -0.67 -1.59 9.74
N PRO A 76 -1.85 -0.95 9.83
CA PRO A 76 -3.03 -1.57 10.41
C PRO A 76 -3.40 -2.89 9.72
N LYS A 77 -3.58 -3.94 10.54
CA LYS A 77 -3.95 -5.28 10.08
C LYS A 77 -5.44 -5.37 9.81
N TYR A 78 -5.80 -5.92 8.65
CA TYR A 78 -7.16 -6.36 8.37
C TYR A 78 -7.50 -7.57 9.25
N THR A 79 -8.52 -7.42 10.09
CA THR A 79 -9.11 -8.51 10.89
C THR A 79 -10.55 -8.82 10.47
N ASP A 80 -11.24 -7.81 9.95
CA ASP A 80 -12.64 -7.84 9.52
C ASP A 80 -12.92 -6.62 8.63
N GLU A 81 -14.06 -6.61 7.95
CA GLU A 81 -14.52 -5.54 7.06
C GLU A 81 -14.81 -4.19 7.75
N PHE A 82 -14.95 -4.17 9.08
CA PHE A 82 -15.22 -2.95 9.85
C PHE A 82 -13.93 -2.27 10.34
N VAL A 83 -12.77 -2.94 10.28
CA VAL A 83 -11.48 -2.37 10.71
C VAL A 83 -11.20 -1.01 10.08
N ILE A 84 -11.46 -0.87 8.77
CA ILE A 84 -11.18 0.38 8.04
C ILE A 84 -12.05 1.55 8.52
N GLN A 85 -13.13 1.28 9.25
CA GLN A 85 -14.01 2.30 9.81
C GLN A 85 -13.51 2.83 11.16
N LYS A 86 -12.52 2.17 11.79
CA LYS A 86 -11.96 2.60 13.07
C LYS A 86 -11.19 3.93 12.87
N PRO A 87 -11.45 4.97 13.68
CA PRO A 87 -10.81 6.28 13.52
C PRO A 87 -9.28 6.23 13.46
N THR A 88 -8.66 5.41 14.30
CA THR A 88 -7.20 5.24 14.35
C THR A 88 -6.62 4.60 13.08
N VAL A 89 -7.39 3.71 12.44
CA VAL A 89 -7.02 3.10 11.16
C VAL A 89 -7.13 4.15 10.05
N ILE A 90 -8.25 4.86 9.98
CA ILE A 90 -8.47 5.96 9.02
C ILE A 90 -7.33 6.98 9.09
N GLU A 91 -6.99 7.44 10.29
CA GLU A 91 -5.91 8.41 10.50
C GLU A 91 -4.56 7.87 10.00
N THR A 92 -4.24 6.61 10.34
CA THR A 92 -2.97 5.99 9.93
C THR A 92 -2.89 5.82 8.41
N VAL A 93 -3.93 5.28 7.78
CA VAL A 93 -3.95 5.07 6.33
C VAL A 93 -3.92 6.39 5.58
N ARG A 94 -4.67 7.40 6.02
CA ARG A 94 -4.63 8.76 5.44
C ARG A 94 -3.25 9.38 5.55
N ARG A 95 -2.57 9.23 6.69
CA ARG A 95 -1.21 9.73 6.88
C ARG A 95 -0.22 9.07 5.92
N VAL A 96 -0.32 7.75 5.74
CA VAL A 96 0.51 7.01 4.78
C VAL A 96 0.20 7.45 3.35
N GLN A 97 -1.07 7.57 2.98
CA GLN A 97 -1.50 7.98 1.65
C GLN A 97 -0.96 9.36 1.29
N ARG A 98 -1.12 10.35 2.18
CA ARG A 98 -0.57 11.70 1.98
C ARG A 98 0.95 11.69 1.85
N PHE A 99 1.64 10.92 2.69
CA PHE A 99 3.09 10.81 2.60
C PHE A 99 3.54 10.25 1.25
N LEU A 100 2.83 9.27 0.69
CA LEU A 100 3.10 8.73 -0.65
C LEU A 100 2.80 9.75 -1.75
N ILE A 101 1.74 10.54 -1.62
CA ILE A 101 1.40 11.60 -2.58
C ILE A 101 2.45 12.71 -2.57
N GLU A 102 2.87 13.15 -1.38
CA GLU A 102 3.78 14.29 -1.20
C GLU A 102 5.25 13.94 -1.48
N HIS A 103 5.66 12.69 -1.21
CA HIS A 103 7.07 12.29 -1.26
C HIS A 103 7.34 11.10 -2.18
N GLY A 104 6.32 10.55 -2.84
CA GLY A 104 6.43 9.35 -3.68
C GLY A 104 7.50 9.47 -4.75
N ASP A 105 7.54 10.58 -5.48
CA ASP A 105 8.53 10.78 -6.55
C ASP A 105 9.97 10.74 -6.02
N ALA A 106 10.24 11.43 -4.90
CA ALA A 106 11.56 11.38 -4.24
C ALA A 106 11.88 9.97 -3.71
N MET A 107 10.88 9.21 -3.26
CA MET A 107 11.06 7.81 -2.86
C MET A 107 11.41 6.90 -4.05
N VAL A 108 10.90 7.19 -5.24
CA VAL A 108 11.28 6.48 -6.47
C VAL A 108 12.71 6.85 -6.87
N GLU A 109 13.06 8.14 -6.87
CA GLU A 109 14.41 8.62 -7.20
C GLU A 109 15.50 8.01 -6.30
N THR A 110 15.16 7.76 -5.04
CA THR A 110 16.07 7.18 -4.04
C THR A 110 15.96 5.65 -3.94
N GLY A 111 15.15 4.99 -4.77
CA GLY A 111 15.00 3.53 -4.82
C GLY A 111 14.24 2.90 -3.64
N ILE A 112 13.53 3.72 -2.85
CA ILE A 112 12.68 3.24 -1.74
C ILE A 112 11.36 2.68 -2.28
N LEU A 113 10.81 3.29 -3.34
CA LEU A 113 9.71 2.75 -4.13
C LEU A 113 10.22 2.37 -5.52
N SER A 114 9.49 1.50 -6.21
CA SER A 114 9.73 1.27 -7.63
C SER A 114 8.91 2.27 -8.44
N ARG A 115 9.34 2.49 -9.69
CA ARG A 115 8.65 3.41 -10.60
C ARG A 115 7.30 2.87 -11.00
#